data_AF-W7KXV0-F1
#
_entry.id   AF-W7KXV0-F1
#
_cell.length_a   1.000
_cell.length_b   1.000
_cell.length_c   1.000
_cell.angle_alpha   90.00
_cell.angle_beta   90.00
_cell.angle_gamma   90.00
#
_symmetry.space_group_name_H-M   'P 1'
#
loop_
_entity.id
_entity.type
_entity.pdbx_description
1 polymer ?
#
loop_
_entity_poly.entity_id
_entity_poly.type
_entity_poly.pdbx_seq_one_letter_code
_entity_poly.pdbx_strand_id
1 'polypeptide(L)'
;MEHLIVKKRLNNPSMISQKFDIGILLLFLLIIFLILSILYPIFIIGAIGVSFLNIYHSRVFIPLSLLLLLPLALHGDFYTISIILLLAIILFNLYKSLTKFTPNK
;
A
#
# COMPACT_ATOMS: atom_id res chain seq x y z
N MET A 1 -23.72 43.96 -18.06
CA MET A 1 -22.56 43.03 -18.15
C MET A 1 -22.30 42.26 -16.85
N GLU A 2 -22.68 42.78 -15.68
CA GLU A 2 -22.49 42.10 -14.38
C GLU A 2 -23.33 40.82 -14.22
N HIS A 3 -24.51 40.77 -14.83
CA HIS A 3 -25.43 39.62 -14.72
C HIS A 3 -24.89 38.31 -15.35
N LEU A 4 -23.91 38.40 -16.26
CA LEU A 4 -23.25 37.25 -16.88
C LEU A 4 -22.08 36.71 -16.04
N ILE A 5 -21.47 37.56 -15.21
CA ILE A 5 -20.32 37.20 -14.36
C ILE A 5 -20.78 36.37 -13.16
N VAL A 6 -21.96 36.68 -12.61
CA VAL A 6 -22.56 35.95 -11.48
C VAL A 6 -22.96 34.53 -11.89
N LYS A 7 -23.53 34.36 -13.09
CA LYS A 7 -23.98 33.05 -13.58
C LYS A 7 -22.82 32.08 -13.86
N LYS A 8 -21.64 32.59 -14.23
CA LYS A 8 -20.44 31.78 -14.49
C LYS A 8 -19.78 31.24 -13.22
N ARG A 9 -19.96 31.89 -12.06
CA ARG A 9 -19.46 31.41 -10.76
C ARG A 9 -20.26 30.27 -10.16
N LEU A 10 -21.55 30.14 -10.52
CA LEU A 10 -22.43 29.10 -9.97
C LEU A 10 -22.31 27.74 -10.68
N ASN A 11 -21.62 27.67 -11.83
CA ASN A 11 -21.56 26.49 -12.69
C ASN A 11 -20.24 25.71 -12.65
N ASN A 12 -19.37 25.97 -11.69
CA ASN A 12 -18.23 25.10 -11.43
C ASN A 12 -18.52 24.28 -10.18
N PRO A 13 -19.31 23.19 -10.25
CA PRO A 13 -19.15 22.15 -9.26
C PRO A 13 -17.70 21.70 -9.43
N SER A 14 -16.85 22.01 -8.46
CA SER A 14 -15.57 21.36 -8.30
C SER A 14 -15.87 19.88 -8.12
N MET A 15 -16.03 19.15 -9.23
CA MET A 15 -15.99 17.71 -9.25
C MET A 15 -14.60 17.37 -8.72
N ILE A 16 -14.55 16.99 -7.45
CA ILE A 16 -13.40 16.35 -6.84
C ILE A 16 -13.23 15.05 -7.62
N SER A 17 -12.46 15.12 -8.70
CA SER A 17 -11.96 13.95 -9.40
C SER A 17 -10.89 13.36 -8.49
N GLN A 18 -11.33 12.58 -7.50
CA GLN A 18 -10.45 11.75 -6.68
C GLN A 18 -9.87 10.71 -7.62
N LYS A 19 -8.70 11.00 -8.20
CA LYS A 19 -7.93 10.01 -8.94
C LYS A 19 -7.62 8.88 -7.96
N PHE A 20 -8.22 7.72 -8.18
CA PHE A 20 -8.02 6.56 -7.34
C PHE A 20 -6.56 6.13 -7.47
N ASP A 21 -5.80 6.16 -6.37
CA ASP A 21 -4.40 5.74 -6.38
C ASP A 21 -4.35 4.21 -6.21
N ILE A 22 -4.13 3.53 -7.33
CA ILE A 22 -4.03 2.08 -7.41
C ILE A 22 -2.85 1.56 -6.55
N GLY A 23 -1.79 2.35 -6.40
CA GLY A 23 -0.64 1.99 -5.56
C GLY A 23 -0.99 1.90 -4.09
N ILE A 24 -1.80 2.84 -3.59
CA ILE A 24 -2.31 2.81 -2.21
C ILE A 24 -3.26 1.63 -2.00
N LEU A 25 -4.09 1.30 -3.00
CA LEU A 25 -4.95 0.11 -2.95
C LEU A 25 -4.12 -1.19 -2.86
N LEU A 26 -3.11 -1.34 -3.73
CA LEU A 26 -2.21 -2.50 -3.75
C LEU A 26 -1.47 -2.66 -2.42
N LEU A 27 -1.04 -1.56 -1.82
CA LEU A 27 -0.39 -1.56 -0.52
C LEU A 27 -1.34 -2.04 0.59
N PHE A 28 -2.57 -1.54 0.63
CA PHE A 28 -3.58 -2.03 1.58
C PHE A 28 -3.83 -3.52 1.41
N LEU A 29 -3.97 -3.98 0.16
CA LEU A 29 -4.17 -5.39 -0.15
C LEU A 29 -2.98 -6.27 0.28
N LEU A 30 -1.75 -5.76 0.13
CA LEU A 30 -0.53 -6.43 0.61
C LEU A 30 -0.55 -6.63 2.13
N ILE A 31 -0.91 -5.58 2.88
CA ILE A 31 -1.01 -5.63 4.35
C ILE A 31 -2.06 -6.64 4.77
N ILE A 32 -3.22 -6.66 4.12
CA ILE A 32 -4.30 -7.61 4.41
C ILE A 32 -3.81 -9.06 4.20
N PHE A 33 -3.15 -9.35 3.07
CA PHE A 33 -2.61 -10.70 2.83
C PHE A 33 -1.54 -11.10 3.83
N LEU A 34 -0.69 -10.17 4.28
CA LEU A 34 0.31 -10.45 5.32
C LEU A 34 -0.31 -10.75 6.68
N ILE A 35 -1.39 -10.04 7.06
CA ILE A 35 -2.10 -10.34 8.31
C ILE A 35 -2.79 -11.71 8.20
N LEU A 36 -3.46 -11.98 7.08
CA LEU A 36 -4.09 -13.27 6.83
C LEU A 36 -3.08 -14.42 6.78
N SER A 37 -1.85 -14.17 6.34
CA SER A 37 -0.81 -15.19 6.26
C SER A 37 -0.35 -15.68 7.65
N ILE A 38 -0.54 -14.89 8.71
CA ILE A 38 -0.30 -15.34 10.09
C ILE A 38 -1.26 -16.49 10.47
N LEU A 39 -2.52 -16.40 10.02
CA LEU A 39 -3.56 -17.40 10.31
C LEU A 39 -3.50 -18.58 9.34
N TYR A 40 -3.32 -18.30 8.05
CA TYR A 40 -3.25 -19.31 7.00
C TYR A 40 -2.07 -19.02 6.07
N PRO A 41 -0.97 -19.79 6.14
CA PRO A 41 0.26 -19.51 5.40
C PRO A 41 0.09 -19.40 3.88
N ILE A 42 -0.96 -20.00 3.31
CA ILE A 42 -1.29 -19.95 1.88
C ILE A 42 -1.45 -18.50 1.36
N PHE A 43 -1.88 -17.56 2.20
CA PHE A 43 -2.04 -16.16 1.79
C PHE A 43 -0.72 -15.45 1.49
N ILE A 44 0.43 -16.05 1.82
CA ILE A 44 1.75 -15.54 1.41
C ILE A 44 1.87 -15.47 -0.11
N ILE A 45 1.23 -16.40 -0.85
CA ILE A 45 1.21 -16.41 -2.31
C ILE A 45 0.47 -15.16 -2.83
N GLY A 46 -0.64 -14.80 -2.18
CA GLY A 46 -1.38 -13.58 -2.46
C GLY A 46 -0.54 -12.32 -2.19
N ALA A 47 0.17 -12.28 -1.05
CA ALA A 47 1.08 -11.18 -0.72
C ALA A 47 2.21 -11.04 -1.74
N ILE A 48 2.79 -12.15 -2.20
CA ILE A 48 3.80 -12.17 -3.26
C ILE A 48 3.23 -11.63 -4.57
N GLY A 49 2.08 -12.14 -5.01
CA GLY A 49 1.42 -11.68 -6.24
C GLY A 49 1.13 -10.18 -6.24
N VAL A 50 0.58 -9.68 -5.12
CA VAL A 50 0.31 -8.24 -4.95
C VAL A 50 1.60 -7.43 -4.91
N SER A 51 2.66 -7.94 -4.27
CA SER A 51 3.95 -7.27 -4.25
C SER A 51 4.55 -7.14 -5.66
N PHE A 52 4.44 -8.16 -6.51
CA PHE A 52 4.86 -8.06 -7.90
C PHE A 52 4.09 -6.98 -8.66
N LEU A 53 2.77 -6.95 -8.52
CA LEU A 53 1.93 -5.90 -9.13
C LEU A 53 2.28 -4.50 -8.60
N ASN A 54 2.61 -4.39 -7.32
CA ASN A 54 3.01 -3.12 -6.72
C ASN A 54 4.32 -2.60 -7.32
N ILE A 55 5.30 -3.45 -7.64
CA ILE A 55 6.56 -3.02 -8.29
C ILE A 55 6.32 -2.30 -9.62
N TYR A 56 5.34 -2.77 -10.40
CA TYR A 56 4.97 -2.13 -11.67
C TYR A 56 4.36 -0.74 -11.48
N HIS A 57 3.75 -0.48 -10.33
CA HIS A 57 3.02 0.76 -10.06
C HIS A 57 3.77 1.74 -9.15
N SER A 58 4.60 1.20 -8.26
CA SER A 58 5.24 1.88 -7.15
C SER A 58 6.60 1.20 -6.97
N ARG A 59 7.71 1.94 -7.13
CA ARG A 59 9.08 1.41 -7.03
C ARG A 59 9.47 0.92 -5.63
N VAL A 60 8.51 0.58 -4.77
CA VAL A 60 8.74 0.01 -3.45
C VAL A 60 9.09 -1.46 -3.64
N PHE A 61 10.39 -1.74 -3.54
CA PHE A 61 10.99 -3.04 -3.76
C PHE A 61 10.80 -3.93 -2.51
N ILE A 62 9.81 -4.82 -2.53
CA ILE A 62 9.51 -5.82 -1.46
C ILE A 62 9.69 -7.31 -1.91
N PRO A 63 9.95 -7.68 -3.19
CA PRO A 63 9.70 -9.04 -3.66
C PRO A 63 10.63 -10.11 -3.07
N LEU A 64 11.90 -9.77 -2.82
CA LEU A 64 12.88 -10.77 -2.39
C LEU A 64 12.64 -11.22 -0.95
N SER A 65 12.29 -10.28 -0.07
CA SER A 65 11.96 -10.55 1.33
C SER A 65 10.70 -11.42 1.46
N LEU A 66 9.70 -11.19 0.60
CA LEU A 66 8.46 -11.99 0.54
C LEU A 66 8.69 -13.38 -0.05
N LEU A 67 9.59 -13.53 -1.02
CA LEU A 67 9.99 -14.85 -1.54
C LEU A 67 10.71 -15.69 -0.48
N LEU A 68 11.54 -15.08 0.36
CA LEU A 68 12.21 -15.75 1.48
C LEU A 68 11.26 -16.22 2.58
N LEU A 69 10.04 -15.67 2.64
CA LEU A 69 9.00 -16.11 3.59
C LEU A 69 8.38 -17.47 3.21
N LEU A 70 8.45 -17.90 1.94
CA LEU A 70 7.97 -19.23 1.50
C LEU A 70 8.71 -20.40 2.17
N PRO A 71 10.06 -20.47 2.15
CA PRO A 71 10.78 -21.52 2.84
C PRO A 71 10.66 -21.40 4.37
N LEU A 72 10.49 -20.19 4.91
CA LEU A 72 10.23 -20.03 6.34
C LEU A 72 8.83 -20.48 6.75
N ALA A 73 7.83 -20.38 5.87
CA ALA A 73 6.48 -20.93 6.10
C ALA A 73 6.51 -22.45 6.32
N LEU A 74 7.48 -23.14 5.71
CA LEU A 74 7.71 -24.56 5.90
C LEU A 74 8.39 -24.88 7.26
N HIS A 75 8.97 -23.87 7.91
CA HIS A 75 9.70 -23.98 9.18
C HIS A 75 9.05 -23.21 10.34
N GLY A 76 7.72 -23.09 10.34
CA GLY A 76 6.85 -22.84 11.50
C GLY A 76 7.22 -21.68 12.42
N ASP A 77 8.20 -21.88 13.29
CA ASP A 77 8.61 -20.97 14.37
C ASP A 77 9.10 -19.61 13.86
N PHE A 78 9.85 -19.59 12.75
CA PHE A 78 10.40 -18.35 12.19
C PHE A 78 9.44 -17.62 11.25
N TYR A 79 8.37 -18.28 10.83
CA TYR A 79 7.43 -17.74 9.85
C TYR A 79 6.70 -16.52 10.38
N THR A 80 6.03 -16.66 11.52
CA THR A 80 5.24 -15.59 12.14
C THR A 80 6.11 -14.39 12.52
N ILE A 81 7.30 -14.65 13.08
CA ILE A 81 8.27 -13.61 13.45
C ILE A 81 8.67 -12.80 12.21
N SER A 82 8.92 -13.48 11.09
CA SER A 82 9.32 -12.83 9.85
C SER A 82 8.19 -12.01 9.21
N ILE A 83 6.94 -12.47 9.30
CA ILE A 83 5.77 -11.69 8.87
C ILE A 83 5.64 -10.40 9.68
N ILE A 84 5.76 -10.49 11.01
CA ILE A 84 5.66 -9.33 11.91
C ILE A 84 6.77 -8.32 11.59
N LEU A 85 8.00 -8.79 11.41
CA LEU A 85 9.13 -7.93 11.07
C LEU A 85 8.93 -7.24 9.72
N LEU A 86 8.43 -7.96 8.71
CA LEU A 86 8.12 -7.39 7.40
C LEU A 86 7.02 -6.32 7.48
N LEU A 87 5.95 -6.58 8.24
CA LEU A 87 4.90 -5.60 8.50
C LEU A 87 5.45 -4.33 9.16
N ALA A 88 6.33 -4.48 10.17
CA ALA A 88 6.95 -3.36 10.84
C ALA A 88 7.80 -2.50 9.87
N ILE A 89 8.57 -3.13 8.97
CA ILE A 89 9.36 -2.43 7.95
C ILE A 89 8.45 -1.67 6.97
N ILE A 90 7.37 -2.30 6.51
CA ILE A 90 6.41 -1.68 5.58
C ILE A 90 5.75 -0.45 6.24
N LEU A 91 5.28 -0.60 7.48
CA LEU A 91 4.67 0.49 8.25
C LEU A 91 5.66 1.62 8.53
N PHE A 92 6.90 1.30 8.90
CA PHE A 92 7.95 2.29 9.11
C PHE A 92 8.25 3.08 7.84
N ASN A 93 8.36 2.40 6.70
CA ASN A 93 8.59 3.05 5.40
C ASN A 93 7.42 3.94 5.00
N LEU A 94 6.18 3.52 5.28
CA LEU A 94 4.99 4.35 5.06
C LEU A 94 4.99 5.61 5.93
N TYR A 95 5.24 5.45 7.22
CA TYR A 95 5.35 6.57 8.15
C TYR A 95 6.44 7.57 7.70
N LYS A 96 7.61 7.06 7.30
CA LYS A 96 8.70 7.88 6.76
C LYS A 96 8.30 8.61 5.47
N SER A 97 7.53 7.97 4.60
CA SER A 97 7.02 8.59 3.38
C SER A 97 6.02 9.72 3.68
N LEU A 98 5.10 9.50 4.63
CA LEU A 98 4.10 10.49 5.04
C LEU A 98 4.74 11.71 5.73
N THR A 99 5.73 11.47 6.60
CA THR A 99 6.46 12.55 7.29
C THR A 99 7.32 13.38 6.34
N LYS A 100 7.94 12.79 5.31
CA LYS A 100 8.64 13.55 4.25
C LYS A 100 7.71 14.45 3.42
N PHE A 101 6.44 14.08 3.26
CA PHE A 101 5.44 14.87 2.54
C PHE A 101 4.83 16.00 3.37
N THR A 102 5.09 16.03 4.68
CA THR A 102 4.71 17.15 5.54
C THR A 102 5.88 18.14 5.55
N PRO A 103 5.83 19.27 4.82
CA PRO A 103 6.82 20.31 5.02
C PRO A 103 6.73 20.73 6.49
N ASN A 104 7.86 20.62 7.21
CA ASN A 104 8.02 21.26 8.51
C ASN A 104 7.56 22.71 8.35
N LYS A 105 6.49 23.08 9.06
CA LYS A 105 6.15 24.47 9.30
C LYS A 105 7.13 25.06 10.30
#